data_AF-A0A5C5PVU3-F1
#
_entry.id   AF-A0A5C5PVU3-F1
#
_cell.length_a   1.000
_cell.length_b   1.000
_cell.length_c   1.000
_cell.angle_alpha   90.00
_cell.angle_beta   90.00
_cell.angle_gamma   90.00
#
_symmetry.space_group_name_H-M   'P 1'
#
loop_
_entity.id
_entity.type
_entity.pdbx_description
1 polymer ?
#
loop_
_entity_poly.entity_id
_entity_poly.type
_entity_poly.pdbx_seq_one_letter_code
_entity_poly.pdbx_strand_id
1 'polypeptide(L)'
;MNLSTLKTIALSIAFSCPWLLAHVAHANSVNLTLQNSTPDVLRLLSSSHNSQFPTTLGPGQILPISFTFGGTSSEVSATYSRVGAGTTCRFSASHVVHISGPRFFKNATSIGENSATCLTFQSPKWKIPYSYTATFAFYY
;
A
#
# COMPACT_ATOMS: atom_id res chain seq x y z
N MET A 1 75.67 -26.85 1.03
CA MET A 1 75.44 -25.48 1.54
C MET A 1 74.74 -24.68 0.45
N ASN A 2 73.69 -23.94 0.85
CA ASN A 2 72.79 -23.04 0.10
C ASN A 2 71.79 -23.69 -0.86
N LEU A 3 70.48 -23.77 -0.52
CA LEU A 3 69.44 -22.70 -0.41
C LEU A 3 69.37 -21.88 -1.72
N SER A 4 68.25 -21.73 -2.42
CA SER A 4 66.84 -21.84 -2.03
C SER A 4 65.96 -21.83 -3.28
N THR A 5 65.05 -22.79 -3.37
CA THR A 5 63.90 -22.85 -4.29
C THR A 5 62.83 -21.84 -3.85
N LEU A 6 62.59 -20.79 -4.65
CA LEU A 6 61.42 -19.93 -4.46
C LEU A 6 60.24 -20.49 -5.27
N LYS A 7 59.36 -21.19 -4.55
CA LYS A 7 57.99 -21.51 -4.97
C LYS A 7 57.17 -20.22 -5.01
N THR A 8 56.78 -19.78 -6.20
CA THR A 8 55.72 -18.77 -6.34
C THR A 8 54.38 -19.44 -6.12
N ILE A 9 53.86 -19.32 -4.90
CA ILE A 9 52.49 -19.72 -4.55
C ILE A 9 51.55 -18.66 -5.12
N ALA A 10 50.82 -19.01 -6.17
CA ALA A 10 49.75 -18.18 -6.70
C ALA A 10 48.62 -18.13 -5.67
N LEU A 11 48.54 -17.00 -4.96
CA LEU A 11 47.53 -16.72 -3.95
C LEU A 11 46.17 -16.53 -4.63
N SER A 12 45.29 -17.53 -4.52
CA SER A 12 43.90 -17.45 -4.98
C SER A 12 43.13 -16.47 -4.09
N ILE A 13 43.00 -15.22 -4.54
CA ILE A 13 42.14 -14.23 -3.90
C ILE A 13 40.70 -14.59 -4.29
N ALA A 14 40.06 -15.42 -3.47
CA ALA A 14 38.61 -15.56 -3.49
C ALA A 14 38.03 -14.20 -3.10
N PHE A 15 37.53 -13.47 -4.10
CA PHE A 15 36.69 -12.29 -3.91
C PHE A 15 35.38 -12.75 -3.25
N SER A 16 35.40 -12.86 -1.92
CA SER A 16 34.19 -12.96 -1.11
C SER A 16 33.43 -11.66 -1.28
N CYS A 17 32.47 -11.64 -2.20
CA CYS A 17 31.56 -10.53 -2.41
C CYS A 17 30.80 -10.28 -1.09
N PRO A 18 31.09 -9.20 -0.32
CA PRO A 18 30.45 -8.98 0.97
C PRO A 18 29.05 -8.37 0.83
N TRP A 19 28.45 -8.39 -0.37
CA TRP A 19 27.22 -7.66 -0.67
C TRP A 19 25.97 -8.54 -0.56
N LEU A 20 26.02 -9.62 0.23
CA LEU A 20 24.81 -10.21 0.82
C LEU A 20 24.43 -9.44 2.08
N LEU A 21 24.17 -8.14 1.95
CA LEU A 21 23.49 -7.38 3.00
C LEU A 21 21.98 -7.51 2.79
N ALA A 22 21.41 -8.46 3.53
CA ALA A 22 20.02 -8.54 3.99
C ALA A 22 18.94 -8.04 3.03
N HIS A 23 18.19 -8.98 2.45
CA HIS A 23 16.82 -8.70 2.00
C HIS A 23 16.02 -8.23 3.21
N VAL A 24 15.91 -6.91 3.41
CA VAL A 24 15.10 -6.35 4.49
C VAL A 24 13.67 -6.81 4.22
N ALA A 25 13.17 -7.72 5.05
CA ALA A 25 11.85 -8.31 4.89
C ALA A 25 10.79 -7.20 5.04
N HIS A 26 10.19 -6.81 3.92
CA HIS A 26 9.21 -5.71 3.88
C HIS A 26 7.77 -6.23 3.96
N ALA A 27 7.36 -6.84 5.08
CA ALA A 27 5.94 -7.14 5.28
C ALA A 27 5.22 -5.88 5.80
N ASN A 28 4.53 -5.14 4.94
CA ASN A 28 3.79 -3.92 5.30
C ASN A 28 2.29 -4.22 5.39
N SER A 29 1.65 -3.84 6.50
CA SER A 29 0.21 -3.99 6.68
C SER A 29 -0.52 -2.68 6.40
N VAL A 30 -1.65 -2.76 5.70
CA VAL A 30 -2.55 -1.63 5.47
C VAL A 30 -3.88 -1.94 6.11
N ASN A 31 -4.23 -1.17 7.14
CA ASN A 31 -5.53 -1.25 7.79
C ASN A 31 -6.43 -0.15 7.23
N LEU A 32 -7.29 -0.53 6.30
CA LEU A 32 -8.23 0.35 5.65
C LEU A 32 -9.57 0.34 6.39
N THR A 33 -10.20 1.50 6.54
CA THR A 33 -11.60 1.64 6.95
C THR A 33 -12.42 2.16 5.78
N LEU A 34 -13.39 1.40 5.33
CA LEU A 34 -14.41 1.89 4.40
C LEU A 34 -15.56 2.48 5.21
N GLN A 35 -16.02 3.67 4.83
CA GLN A 35 -17.13 4.33 5.50
C GLN A 35 -18.12 4.87 4.47
N ASN A 36 -19.37 4.46 4.60
CA ASN A 36 -20.49 5.04 3.87
C ASN A 36 -21.32 5.92 4.80
N SER A 37 -21.11 7.23 4.76
CA SER A 37 -21.94 8.21 5.49
C SER A 37 -23.07 8.76 4.62
N THR A 38 -23.44 8.08 3.52
CA THR A 38 -24.53 8.48 2.64
C THR A 38 -25.80 7.66 2.94
N PRO A 39 -27.00 8.14 2.54
CA PRO A 39 -28.24 7.37 2.69
C PRO A 39 -28.40 6.26 1.64
N ASP A 40 -27.48 6.14 0.67
CA ASP A 40 -27.57 5.16 -0.42
C ASP A 40 -26.64 3.97 -0.24
N VAL A 41 -26.96 2.87 -0.91
CA VAL A 41 -26.02 1.77 -1.11
C VAL A 41 -24.92 2.19 -2.09
N LEU A 42 -23.67 1.96 -1.71
CA LEU A 42 -22.52 2.05 -2.59
C LEU A 42 -22.26 0.69 -3.25
N ARG A 43 -21.97 0.71 -4.54
CA ARG A 43 -21.58 -0.47 -5.32
C ARG A 43 -20.15 -0.33 -5.80
N LEU A 44 -19.35 -1.36 -5.57
CA LEU A 44 -17.97 -1.44 -6.05
C LEU A 44 -17.98 -1.54 -7.58
N LEU A 45 -17.22 -0.68 -8.24
CA LEU A 45 -17.00 -0.70 -9.68
C LEU A 45 -15.64 -1.33 -10.04
N SER A 46 -14.61 -1.02 -9.25
CA SER A 46 -13.26 -1.57 -9.45
C SER A 46 -12.43 -1.48 -8.18
N SER A 47 -11.45 -2.36 -8.01
CA SER A 47 -10.48 -2.27 -6.92
C SER A 47 -9.13 -2.87 -7.31
N SER A 48 -8.07 -2.54 -6.57
CA SER A 48 -6.77 -3.23 -6.73
C SER A 48 -6.77 -4.66 -6.18
N HIS A 49 -7.76 -5.04 -5.36
CA HIS A 49 -7.84 -6.33 -4.66
C HIS A 49 -9.29 -6.84 -4.58
N ASN A 50 -9.81 -7.35 -5.70
CA ASN A 50 -11.24 -7.62 -5.90
C ASN A 50 -11.89 -8.57 -4.88
N SER A 51 -11.13 -9.44 -4.21
CA SER A 51 -11.67 -10.37 -3.20
C SER A 51 -11.77 -9.78 -1.79
N GLN A 52 -11.11 -8.64 -1.52
CA GLN A 52 -11.04 -8.06 -0.17
C GLN A 52 -11.96 -6.85 0.00
N PHE A 53 -12.27 -6.14 -1.08
CA PHE A 53 -13.25 -5.05 -1.06
C PHE A 53 -14.66 -5.62 -1.14
N PRO A 54 -15.61 -5.19 -0.28
CA PRO A 54 -16.99 -5.62 -0.38
C PRO A 54 -17.62 -5.08 -1.66
N THR A 55 -18.40 -5.91 -2.36
CA THR A 55 -19.09 -5.51 -3.60
C THR A 55 -20.15 -4.44 -3.35
N THR A 56 -20.71 -4.39 -2.16
CA THR A 56 -21.66 -3.36 -1.71
C THR A 56 -21.32 -2.86 -0.32
N LEU A 57 -21.63 -1.59 -0.05
CA LEU A 57 -21.54 -0.99 1.28
C LEU A 57 -22.84 -0.23 1.55
N GLY A 58 -23.63 -0.71 2.50
CA GLY A 58 -24.93 -0.14 2.87
C GLY A 58 -24.82 1.20 3.58
N PRO A 59 -25.93 1.94 3.70
CA PRO A 59 -25.97 3.24 4.38
C PRO A 59 -25.47 3.17 5.81
N GLY A 60 -24.64 4.13 6.23
CA GLY A 60 -24.08 4.22 7.58
C GLY A 60 -23.02 3.16 7.92
N GLN A 61 -22.69 2.24 7.00
CA GLN A 61 -21.77 1.15 7.31
C GLN A 61 -20.31 1.64 7.41
N ILE A 62 -19.61 1.09 8.41
CA ILE A 62 -18.16 1.24 8.60
C ILE A 62 -17.57 -0.17 8.60
N LEU A 63 -16.65 -0.45 7.69
CA LEU A 63 -16.04 -1.76 7.52
C LEU A 63 -14.51 -1.66 7.56
N PRO A 64 -13.84 -2.28 8.54
CA PRO A 64 -12.40 -2.43 8.53
C PRO A 64 -11.98 -3.56 7.57
N ILE A 65 -10.91 -3.33 6.81
CA ILE A 65 -10.29 -4.27 5.88
C ILE A 65 -8.78 -4.21 6.08
N SER A 66 -8.13 -5.36 6.15
CA SER A 66 -6.67 -5.44 6.29
C SER A 66 -6.04 -6.07 5.06
N PHE A 67 -4.94 -5.47 4.62
CA PHE A 67 -4.11 -5.96 3.53
C PHE A 67 -2.70 -6.20 4.05
N THR A 68 -2.04 -7.21 3.49
CA THR A 68 -0.65 -7.52 3.77
C THR A 68 0.10 -7.48 2.46
N PHE A 69 1.12 -6.63 2.41
CA PHE A 69 2.00 -6.47 1.26
C PHE A 69 3.38 -7.02 1.60
N GLY A 70 3.98 -7.71 0.64
CA GLY A 70 5.40 -8.00 0.65
C GLY A 70 6.13 -7.01 -0.26
N GLY A 71 7.18 -6.38 0.23
CA GLY A 71 8.05 -5.50 -0.57
C GLY A 71 8.05 -4.04 -0.14
N THR A 72 8.86 -3.25 -0.85
CA THR A 72 9.09 -1.82 -0.61
C THR A 72 7.92 -0.93 -1.00
N SER A 73 6.79 -1.48 -1.42
CA SER A 73 5.63 -0.69 -1.82
C SER A 73 4.32 -1.40 -1.48
N SER A 74 3.26 -0.61 -1.40
CA SER A 74 1.90 -1.10 -1.22
C SER A 74 0.93 -0.12 -1.85
N GLU A 75 -0.15 -0.61 -2.45
CA GLU A 75 -1.22 0.23 -2.98
C GLU A 75 -2.58 -0.45 -2.81
N VAL A 76 -3.51 0.28 -2.18
CA VAL A 76 -4.92 -0.08 -2.14
C VAL A 76 -5.71 1.00 -2.85
N SER A 77 -6.59 0.60 -3.76
CA SER A 77 -7.48 1.51 -4.47
C SER A 77 -8.83 0.86 -4.69
N ALA A 78 -9.88 1.68 -4.67
CA ALA A 78 -11.24 1.25 -4.93
C ALA A 78 -12.05 2.39 -5.54
N THR A 79 -12.97 2.02 -6.43
CA THR A 79 -13.95 2.91 -7.02
C THR A 79 -15.34 2.41 -6.66
N TYR A 80 -16.12 3.24 -6.00
CA TYR A 80 -17.50 2.94 -5.59
C TYR A 80 -18.44 3.97 -6.18
N SER A 81 -19.65 3.53 -6.53
CA SER A 81 -20.71 4.39 -7.07
C SER A 81 -21.99 4.28 -6.24
N ARG A 82 -22.68 5.40 -6.04
CA ARG A 82 -24.00 5.45 -5.39
C ARG A 82 -25.07 4.96 -6.36
N VAL A 83 -25.79 3.89 -5.99
CA VAL A 83 -26.81 3.27 -6.85
C VAL A 83 -27.97 4.23 -7.16
N GLY A 84 -28.33 5.14 -6.24
CA GLY A 84 -29.45 6.08 -6.42
C GLY A 84 -29.11 7.46 -6.98
N ALA A 85 -27.84 7.88 -6.93
CA ALA A 85 -27.44 9.26 -7.24
C ALA A 85 -26.40 9.39 -8.37
N GLY A 86 -25.83 8.28 -8.85
CA GLY A 86 -24.86 8.26 -9.95
C GLY A 86 -23.45 8.77 -9.59
N THR A 87 -23.25 9.37 -8.42
CA THR A 87 -21.92 9.83 -8.00
C THR A 87 -20.97 8.66 -7.78
N THR A 88 -19.75 8.81 -8.29
CA THR A 88 -18.69 7.82 -8.16
C THR A 88 -17.50 8.44 -7.44
N CYS A 89 -17.00 7.79 -6.40
CA CYS A 89 -15.71 8.16 -5.82
C CYS A 89 -14.66 7.11 -6.12
N ARG A 90 -13.47 7.58 -6.47
CA ARG A 90 -12.26 6.78 -6.59
C ARG A 90 -11.30 7.16 -5.47
N PHE A 91 -10.81 6.15 -4.75
CA PHE A 91 -9.85 6.31 -3.66
C PHE A 91 -8.57 5.55 -3.97
N SER A 92 -7.47 6.07 -3.45
CA SER A 92 -6.23 5.33 -3.32
C SER A 92 -5.49 5.71 -2.05
N ALA A 93 -4.76 4.76 -1.51
CA ALA A 93 -3.74 4.96 -0.50
C ALA A 93 -2.57 4.02 -0.77
N SER A 94 -1.35 4.55 -0.78
CA SER A 94 -0.15 3.80 -1.11
C SER A 94 1.04 4.23 -0.25
N HIS A 95 2.08 3.40 -0.30
CA HIS A 95 3.41 3.76 0.18
C HIS A 95 4.50 3.22 -0.75
N VAL A 96 5.65 3.87 -0.75
CA VAL A 96 6.88 3.42 -1.39
C VAL A 96 8.08 3.74 -0.49
N VAL A 97 8.96 2.77 -0.24
CA VAL A 97 10.23 2.96 0.46
C VAL A 97 11.29 3.45 -0.53
N HIS A 98 11.84 4.63 -0.27
CA HIS A 98 13.00 5.16 -0.98
C HIS A 98 14.24 5.13 -0.09
N ILE A 99 15.42 5.34 -0.67
CA ILE A 99 16.68 5.49 0.07
C ILE A 99 16.63 6.64 1.10
N SER A 100 15.86 7.69 0.83
CA SER A 100 15.65 8.82 1.74
C SER A 100 14.54 8.59 2.77
N GLY A 101 13.91 7.42 2.79
CA GLY A 101 12.81 7.08 3.69
C GLY A 101 11.51 6.73 2.96
N PRO A 102 10.47 6.31 3.69
CA PRO A 102 9.18 5.98 3.12
C PRO A 102 8.43 7.24 2.66
N ARG A 103 7.67 7.11 1.58
CA ARG A 103 6.70 8.09 1.11
C ARG A 103 5.32 7.47 1.12
N PHE A 104 4.34 8.25 1.53
CA PHE A 104 2.94 7.83 1.61
C PHE A 104 2.10 8.76 0.75
N PHE A 105 1.18 8.18 -0.01
CA PHE A 105 0.30 8.93 -0.90
C PHE A 105 -1.14 8.52 -0.67
N LYS A 106 -2.05 9.49 -0.78
CA LYS A 106 -3.48 9.26 -0.70
C LYS A 106 -4.18 10.15 -1.71
N ASN A 107 -5.25 9.66 -2.31
CA ASN A 107 -6.10 10.44 -3.19
C ASN A 107 -7.57 10.04 -3.05
N ALA A 108 -8.46 11.00 -3.19
CA ALA A 108 -9.90 10.79 -3.29
C ALA A 108 -10.46 11.77 -4.31
N THR A 109 -11.18 11.24 -5.30
CA THR A 109 -11.78 12.06 -6.37
C THR A 109 -13.24 11.68 -6.55
N SER A 110 -14.10 12.69 -6.62
CA SER A 110 -15.53 12.57 -6.93
C SER A 110 -15.78 12.81 -8.41
N ILE A 111 -16.69 12.04 -9.01
CA ILE A 111 -17.11 12.13 -10.41
C ILE A 111 -18.65 12.02 -10.44
N GLY A 112 -19.34 13.00 -11.02
CA GLY A 112 -20.80 12.99 -11.21
C GLY A 112 -21.49 14.31 -10.84
N GLU A 113 -22.80 14.41 -11.15
CA GLU A 113 -23.59 15.65 -11.09
C GLU A 113 -23.97 16.09 -9.67
N ASN A 114 -24.11 15.15 -8.73
CA ASN A 114 -24.35 15.42 -7.32
C ASN A 114 -23.09 15.10 -6.52
N SER A 115 -22.24 16.09 -6.24
CA SER A 115 -20.93 15.91 -5.61
C SER A 115 -21.02 15.34 -4.19
N ALA A 116 -21.18 14.03 -4.06
CA ALA A 116 -20.82 13.32 -2.85
C ALA A 116 -19.36 13.67 -2.51
N THR A 117 -19.11 14.01 -1.27
CA THR A 117 -17.78 14.39 -0.82
C THR A 117 -17.00 13.11 -0.53
N CYS A 118 -15.97 12.86 -1.33
CA CYS A 118 -15.07 11.72 -1.16
C CYS A 118 -13.86 12.17 -0.35
N LEU A 119 -13.66 11.59 0.84
CA LEU A 119 -12.51 11.90 1.67
C LEU A 119 -11.62 10.68 1.84
N THR A 120 -10.32 10.91 1.81
CA THR A 120 -9.33 9.91 2.19
C THR A 120 -8.39 10.42 3.27
N PHE A 121 -8.19 9.58 4.28
CA PHE A 121 -7.21 9.81 5.34
C PHE A 121 -6.18 8.71 5.31
N GLN A 122 -4.97 9.04 5.72
CA GLN A 122 -3.87 8.10 5.82
C GLN A 122 -3.05 8.49 7.05
N SER A 123 -2.79 7.54 7.93
CA SER A 123 -1.94 7.72 9.11
C SER A 123 -0.76 6.75 9.05
N PRO A 124 0.42 7.23 8.60
CA PRO A 124 1.61 6.41 8.44
C PRO A 124 2.30 6.03 9.75
N LYS A 125 2.90 4.83 9.79
CA LYS A 125 3.91 4.46 10.79
C LYS A 125 5.31 4.68 10.22
N TRP A 126 6.05 5.64 10.80
CA TRP A 126 7.41 6.02 10.36
C TRP A 126 8.52 5.09 10.88
N LYS A 127 8.19 3.82 11.17
CA LYS A 127 9.12 2.80 11.65
C LYS A 127 8.77 1.46 11.00
N ILE A 128 9.80 0.67 10.67
CA ILE A 128 9.65 -0.66 10.06
C ILE A 128 8.83 -1.59 10.98
N PRO A 129 7.90 -2.41 10.45
CA PRO A 129 7.40 -2.36 9.07
C PRO A 129 6.56 -1.09 8.85
N TYR A 130 6.77 -0.40 7.72
CA TYR A 130 6.16 0.88 7.31
C TYR A 130 4.66 0.74 6.97
N SER A 131 3.91 0.21 7.92
CA SER A 131 2.46 0.01 7.85
C SER A 131 1.73 1.34 7.95
N TYR A 132 0.49 1.39 7.48
CA TYR A 132 -0.36 2.57 7.67
C TYR A 132 -1.83 2.20 7.84
N THR A 133 -2.55 3.09 8.49
CA THR A 133 -4.02 3.07 8.43
C THR A 133 -4.49 4.01 7.33
N ALA A 134 -5.59 3.66 6.68
CA ALA A 134 -6.26 4.52 5.71
C ALA A 134 -7.77 4.50 5.94
N THR A 135 -8.45 5.56 5.53
CA THR A 135 -9.91 5.62 5.55
C THR A 135 -10.39 6.10 4.21
N PHE A 136 -11.30 5.35 3.56
CA PHE A 136 -12.04 5.80 2.39
C PHE A 136 -13.47 6.09 2.84
N ALA A 137 -13.83 7.37 2.83
CA ALA A 137 -15.12 7.82 3.33
C ALA A 137 -15.92 8.54 2.25
N PHE A 138 -17.17 8.11 2.11
CA PHE A 138 -18.19 8.78 1.31
C PHE A 138 -19.09 9.61 2.21
N TYR A 139 -19.28 10.88 1.87
CA TYR A 139 -20.20 11.79 2.52
C TYR A 139 -21.21 12.35 1.52
N TYR A 140 -22.38 12.71 2.05
CA TYR A 140 -23.41 13.48 1.34
C TYR A 140 -23.27 14.96 1.70
#